data_AF-A0A4P6GX03-F1
#
_entry.id   AF-A0A4P6GX03-F1
#
_cell.length_a   1.000
_cell.length_b   1.000
_cell.length_c   1.000
_cell.angle_alpha   90.00
_cell.angle_beta   90.00
_cell.angle_gamma   90.00
#
_symmetry.space_group_name_H-M   'P 1'
#
loop_
_entity.id
_entity.type
_entity.pdbx_description
1 polymer ?
#
loop_
_entity_poly.entity_id
_entity_poly.type
_entity_poly.pdbx_seq_one_letter_code
_entity_poly.pdbx_strand_id
1 'polypeptide(L)'
;MSRTDPPDPQQHADFHAAAVTRLRADLALALRAAALHGLAEGVCNHFSVELPDGSGRFLLNPRGLLWSEIGADDIVMIDAQGARLAGRHDVEPTAMFIHAAIHRIAGQACVLHTHMPYATALTLTVDRALDTTLSQNAMRFHGRVAVDAHYNGLALDASEGERIARAMHGADVVFLGNHGVVVCGASMAHAYDDLYYLERACAAQVAQQTLGERLQSELFFEALRRTVP
;
A
#
# COMPACT_ATOMS: atom_id res chain seq x y z
N MET A 1 23.44 -24.97 -3.85
CA MET A 1 22.84 -24.48 -5.10
C MET A 1 21.65 -25.38 -5.39
N SER A 2 20.45 -24.96 -4.97
CA SER A 2 19.23 -25.73 -5.22
C SER A 2 18.97 -25.73 -6.73
N ARG A 3 18.92 -26.91 -7.35
CA ARG A 3 18.44 -27.05 -8.73
C ARG A 3 16.96 -26.67 -8.69
N THR A 4 16.61 -25.49 -9.18
CA THR A 4 15.22 -25.15 -9.42
C THR A 4 14.71 -26.09 -10.50
N ASP A 5 13.67 -26.85 -10.18
CA ASP A 5 12.95 -27.63 -11.18
C ASP A 5 12.57 -26.72 -12.35
N PRO A 6 12.55 -27.25 -13.59
CA PRO A 6 12.11 -26.46 -14.73
C PRO A 6 10.70 -25.91 -14.44
N PRO A 7 10.43 -24.64 -14.80
CA PRO A 7 9.14 -24.03 -14.53
C PRO A 7 8.03 -24.86 -15.20
N ASP A 8 6.91 -25.00 -14.49
CA ASP A 8 5.71 -25.66 -15.04
C ASP A 8 5.37 -25.01 -16.40
N PRO A 9 5.34 -25.79 -17.50
CA PRO A 9 5.08 -25.27 -18.83
C PRO A 9 3.79 -24.45 -18.93
N GLN A 10 2.75 -24.82 -18.17
CA GLN A 10 1.49 -24.09 -18.17
C GLN A 10 1.62 -22.74 -17.46
N GLN A 11 2.28 -22.72 -16.29
CA GLN A 11 2.51 -21.47 -15.55
C GLN A 11 3.39 -20.51 -16.35
N HIS A 12 4.38 -21.04 -17.07
CA HIS A 12 5.22 -20.25 -17.96
C HIS A 12 4.42 -19.67 -19.13
N ALA A 13 3.56 -20.47 -19.77
CA ALA A 13 2.69 -19.99 -20.85
C ALA A 13 1.73 -18.89 -20.35
N ASP A 14 1.10 -19.08 -19.19
CA ASP A 14 0.19 -18.11 -18.58
C ASP A 14 0.90 -16.79 -18.26
N PHE A 15 2.13 -16.85 -17.73
CA PHE A 15 2.95 -15.66 -17.42
C PHE A 15 3.25 -14.80 -18.66
N HIS A 16 3.38 -15.44 -19.82
CA HIS A 16 3.62 -14.80 -21.11
C HIS A 16 2.34 -14.49 -21.90
N ALA A 17 1.16 -14.83 -21.39
CA ALA A 17 -0.10 -14.46 -22.00
C ALA A 17 -0.22 -12.93 -22.10
N ALA A 18 -0.93 -12.44 -23.12
CA ALA A 18 -1.05 -11.01 -23.41
C ALA A 18 -1.65 -10.21 -22.24
N ALA A 19 -2.68 -10.76 -21.58
CA ALA A 19 -3.32 -10.12 -20.44
C ALA A 19 -2.37 -9.99 -19.24
N VAL A 20 -1.64 -11.06 -18.89
CA VAL A 20 -0.66 -11.05 -17.79
C VAL A 20 0.51 -10.12 -18.10
N THR A 21 1.00 -10.13 -19.34
CA THR A 21 2.05 -9.20 -19.80
C THR A 21 1.64 -7.74 -19.64
N ARG A 22 0.38 -7.41 -19.92
CA ARG A 22 -0.15 -6.06 -19.70
C ARG A 22 -0.19 -5.71 -18.21
N LEU A 23 -0.72 -6.60 -17.37
CA LEU A 23 -0.77 -6.37 -15.91
C LEU A 23 0.62 -6.21 -15.30
N ARG A 24 1.62 -6.97 -15.77
CA ARG A 24 3.03 -6.79 -15.37
C ARG A 24 3.55 -5.41 -15.75
N ALA A 25 3.23 -4.93 -16.95
CA ALA A 25 3.61 -3.58 -17.38
C ALA A 25 2.93 -2.48 -16.56
N ASP A 26 1.63 -2.64 -16.27
CA ASP A 26 0.87 -1.69 -15.44
C ASP A 26 1.40 -1.64 -14.00
N LEU A 27 1.70 -2.80 -13.41
CA LEU A 27 2.30 -2.89 -12.07
C LEU A 27 3.70 -2.25 -12.03
N ALA A 28 4.55 -2.55 -13.02
CA ALA A 28 5.87 -1.92 -13.12
C ALA A 28 5.79 -0.39 -13.33
N LEU A 29 4.79 0.09 -14.08
CA LEU A 29 4.52 1.51 -14.23
C LEU A 29 4.08 2.15 -12.90
N ALA A 30 3.16 1.51 -12.17
CA ALA A 30 2.68 1.99 -10.87
C ALA A 30 3.82 2.12 -9.86
N LEU A 31 4.72 1.13 -9.77
CA LEU A 31 5.90 1.18 -8.90
C LEU A 31 6.83 2.35 -9.24
N ARG A 32 7.16 2.52 -10.52
CA ARG A 32 8.02 3.63 -10.98
C ARG A 32 7.36 4.99 -10.79
N ALA A 33 6.05 5.09 -11.00
CA ALA A 33 5.30 6.30 -10.70
C ALA A 33 5.30 6.60 -9.20
N ALA A 34 5.10 5.59 -8.34
CA ALA A 34 5.20 5.75 -6.89
C ALA A 34 6.59 6.24 -6.46
N ALA A 35 7.66 5.70 -7.05
CA ALA A 35 9.01 6.20 -6.83
C ALA A 35 9.16 7.67 -7.25
N LEU A 36 8.67 8.04 -8.44
CA LEU A 36 8.68 9.41 -8.95
C LEU A 36 7.93 10.38 -8.02
N HIS A 37 6.80 9.94 -7.45
CA HIS A 37 5.96 10.75 -6.56
C HIS A 37 6.39 10.71 -5.09
N GLY A 38 7.45 9.97 -4.75
CA GLY A 38 7.98 9.86 -3.38
C GLY A 38 7.10 9.04 -2.43
N LEU A 39 6.36 8.05 -2.95
CA LEU A 39 5.46 7.19 -2.16
C LEU A 39 6.12 5.90 -1.65
N ALA A 40 7.33 5.60 -2.13
CA ALA A 40 8.08 4.40 -1.78
C ALA A 40 8.99 4.62 -0.56
N GLU A 41 9.15 3.61 0.29
CA GLU A 41 10.15 3.58 1.35
C GLU A 41 11.23 2.53 1.07
N GLY A 42 12.36 2.98 0.52
CA GLY A 42 13.50 2.11 0.18
C GLY A 42 13.10 0.93 -0.71
N VAL A 43 13.26 -0.29 -0.20
CA VAL A 43 12.88 -1.54 -0.86
C VAL A 43 11.77 -2.29 -0.10
N CYS A 44 11.13 -1.64 0.89
CA CYS A 44 10.35 -2.31 1.94
C CYS A 44 8.82 -2.26 1.76
N ASN A 45 8.32 -2.03 0.53
CA ASN A 45 6.89 -1.97 0.24
C ASN A 45 6.51 -2.91 -0.91
N HIS A 46 5.21 -3.18 -1.04
CA HIS A 46 4.71 -4.17 -1.99
C HIS A 46 3.41 -3.73 -2.66
N PHE A 47 3.33 -3.95 -3.97
CA PHE A 47 2.11 -3.83 -4.77
C PHE A 47 1.77 -5.19 -5.38
N SER A 48 0.54 -5.64 -5.23
CA SER A 48 0.06 -6.86 -5.85
C SER A 48 -1.21 -6.67 -6.67
N VAL A 49 -1.39 -7.54 -7.66
CA VAL A 49 -2.64 -7.67 -8.43
C VAL A 49 -2.96 -9.14 -8.65
N GLU A 50 -4.21 -9.53 -8.40
CA GLU A 50 -4.71 -10.87 -8.70
C GLU A 50 -4.95 -11.01 -10.20
N LEU A 51 -4.64 -12.19 -10.75
CA LEU A 51 -4.98 -12.50 -12.13
C LEU A 51 -6.51 -12.59 -12.29
N PRO A 52 -7.09 -12.03 -13.37
CA PRO A 52 -8.53 -11.99 -13.58
C PRO A 52 -9.09 -13.32 -14.11
N ASP A 53 -8.66 -14.44 -13.54
CA ASP A 53 -9.02 -15.80 -13.93
C ASP A 53 -9.56 -16.65 -12.77
N GLY A 54 -9.65 -16.09 -11.57
CA GLY A 54 -10.14 -16.77 -10.37
C GLY A 54 -9.20 -17.86 -9.84
N SER A 55 -7.93 -17.87 -10.29
CA SER A 55 -6.96 -18.89 -9.90
C SER A 55 -6.34 -18.66 -8.52
N GLY A 56 -6.53 -17.48 -7.91
CA GLY A 56 -5.81 -17.09 -6.69
C GLY A 56 -4.30 -16.94 -6.90
N ARG A 57 -3.89 -16.59 -8.13
CA ARG A 57 -2.51 -16.25 -8.49
C ARG A 57 -2.35 -14.74 -8.57
N PHE A 58 -1.18 -14.26 -8.19
CA PHE A 58 -0.92 -12.82 -8.06
C PHE A 58 0.37 -12.43 -8.79
N LEU A 59 0.41 -11.19 -9.25
CA LEU A 59 1.65 -10.52 -9.64
C LEU A 59 2.13 -9.66 -8.48
N LEU A 60 3.43 -9.67 -8.22
CA LEU A 60 4.09 -8.96 -7.12
C LEU A 60 5.43 -8.37 -7.58
N ASN A 61 5.83 -7.23 -7.01
CA ASN A 61 7.18 -6.70 -7.23
C ASN A 61 8.27 -7.60 -6.61
N PRO A 62 9.46 -7.66 -7.22
CA PRO A 62 10.57 -8.45 -6.71
C PRO A 62 11.15 -7.85 -5.42
N ARG A 63 11.81 -8.70 -4.63
CA ARG A 63 12.55 -8.27 -3.45
C ARG A 63 13.87 -7.61 -3.86
N GLY A 64 14.23 -6.51 -3.18
CA GLY A 64 15.60 -5.96 -3.19
C GLY A 64 15.94 -5.02 -4.33
N LEU A 65 14.99 -4.71 -5.23
CA LEU A 65 15.15 -3.67 -6.24
C LEU A 65 14.48 -2.37 -5.81
N LEU A 66 15.08 -1.23 -6.16
CA LEU A 66 14.40 0.05 -6.00
C LEU A 66 13.24 0.13 -6.99
N TRP A 67 12.12 0.71 -6.56
CA TRP A 67 10.92 0.80 -7.40
C TRP A 67 11.12 1.57 -8.70
N SER A 68 12.10 2.47 -8.77
CA SER A 68 12.49 3.19 -9.98
C SER A 68 13.17 2.30 -11.04
N GLU A 69 13.70 1.15 -10.64
CA GLU A 69 14.46 0.23 -11.51
C GLU A 69 13.57 -0.87 -12.11
N ILE A 70 12.37 -1.07 -11.57
CA ILE A 70 11.50 -2.21 -11.90
C ILE A 70 10.91 -2.05 -13.31
N GLY A 71 11.15 -3.05 -14.16
CA GLY A 71 10.47 -3.27 -15.44
C GLY A 71 9.43 -4.39 -15.37
N ALA A 72 8.68 -4.55 -16.46
CA ALA A 72 7.63 -5.58 -16.57
C ALA A 72 8.19 -7.02 -16.44
N ASP A 73 9.44 -7.23 -16.89
CA ASP A 73 10.12 -8.53 -16.80
C ASP A 73 10.68 -8.84 -15.41
N ASP A 74 10.67 -7.86 -14.51
CA ASP A 74 11.07 -8.04 -13.11
C ASP A 74 9.90 -8.48 -12.23
N ILE A 75 8.66 -8.29 -12.68
CA ILE A 75 7.46 -8.72 -11.94
C ILE A 75 7.40 -10.24 -11.84
N VAL A 76 7.02 -10.72 -10.67
CA VAL A 76 6.99 -12.15 -10.33
C VAL A 76 5.53 -12.59 -10.20
N MET A 77 5.21 -13.78 -10.73
CA MET A 77 3.92 -14.44 -10.52
C MET A 77 4.05 -15.45 -9.38
N ILE A 78 3.15 -15.36 -8.41
CA ILE A 78 3.16 -16.16 -7.18
C ILE A 78 1.77 -16.73 -6.88
N ASP A 79 1.73 -17.76 -6.03
CA ASP A 79 0.49 -18.24 -5.42
C ASP A 79 0.11 -17.48 -4.14
N ALA A 80 -1.01 -17.86 -3.52
CA ALA A 80 -1.50 -17.25 -2.28
C ALA A 80 -0.59 -17.50 -1.06
N GLN A 81 0.34 -18.45 -1.15
CA GLN A 81 1.33 -18.76 -0.11
C GLN A 81 2.64 -18.00 -0.34
N GLY A 82 2.75 -17.22 -1.41
CA GLY A 82 3.96 -16.48 -1.77
C GLY A 82 5.01 -17.34 -2.48
N ALA A 83 4.67 -18.56 -2.92
CA ALA A 83 5.59 -19.38 -3.70
C ALA A 83 5.67 -18.84 -5.13
N ARG A 84 6.89 -18.71 -5.65
CA ARG A 84 7.12 -18.26 -7.03
C ARG A 84 6.66 -19.33 -8.02
N LEU A 85 5.74 -18.95 -8.90
CA LEU A 85 5.27 -19.74 -10.04
C LEU A 85 6.04 -19.40 -11.32
N ALA A 86 6.29 -18.11 -11.58
CA ALA A 86 7.07 -17.64 -12.72
C ALA A 86 7.73 -16.27 -12.45
N GLY A 87 8.70 -15.90 -13.29
CA GLY A 87 9.52 -14.69 -13.12
C GLY A 87 10.96 -15.02 -12.71
N ARG A 88 11.86 -14.04 -12.87
CA ARG A 88 13.31 -14.25 -12.70
C ARG A 88 13.86 -13.94 -11.31
N HIS A 89 13.06 -13.30 -10.46
CA HIS A 89 13.48 -12.82 -9.15
C HIS A 89 12.79 -13.59 -8.02
N ASP A 90 13.36 -13.49 -6.83
CA ASP A 90 12.69 -13.88 -5.60
C ASP A 90 11.75 -12.75 -5.14
N VAL A 91 10.71 -13.12 -4.39
CA VAL A 91 9.82 -12.18 -3.71
C VAL A 91 10.07 -12.21 -2.21
N GLU A 92 9.61 -11.19 -1.50
CA GLU A 92 9.56 -11.20 -0.04
C GLU A 92 8.28 -11.94 0.38
N PRO A 93 8.34 -13.20 0.88
CA PRO A 93 7.14 -14.00 1.10
C PRO A 93 6.20 -13.39 2.14
N THR A 94 6.77 -12.64 3.08
CA THR A 94 6.01 -11.96 4.15
C THR A 94 5.04 -10.90 3.61
N ALA A 95 5.26 -10.38 2.39
CA ALA A 95 4.31 -9.49 1.71
C ALA A 95 2.92 -10.12 1.58
N MET A 96 2.86 -11.44 1.37
CA MET A 96 1.58 -12.14 1.18
C MET A 96 0.80 -12.35 2.47
N PHE A 97 1.40 -12.15 3.65
CA PHE A 97 0.64 -12.25 4.91
C PHE A 97 -0.47 -11.22 5.00
N ILE A 98 -0.29 -10.01 4.45
CA ILE A 98 -1.32 -8.98 4.36
C ILE A 98 -2.09 -9.10 3.05
N HIS A 99 -1.38 -9.13 1.92
CA HIS A 99 -1.99 -9.04 0.59
C HIS A 99 -2.94 -10.21 0.29
N ALA A 100 -2.55 -11.44 0.60
CA ALA A 100 -3.38 -12.62 0.31
C ALA A 100 -4.71 -12.61 1.07
N ALA A 101 -4.71 -12.12 2.31
CA ALA A 101 -5.92 -12.02 3.12
C ALA A 101 -6.86 -10.93 2.59
N ILE A 102 -6.33 -9.78 2.16
CA ILE A 102 -7.12 -8.69 1.57
C ILE A 102 -7.74 -9.13 0.24
N HIS A 103 -6.96 -9.75 -0.65
CA HIS A 103 -7.50 -10.33 -1.90
C HIS A 103 -8.65 -11.30 -1.61
N ARG A 104 -8.44 -12.25 -0.68
CA ARG A 104 -9.40 -13.32 -0.38
C ARG A 104 -10.64 -12.85 0.38
N ILE A 105 -10.49 -12.04 1.43
CA ILE A 105 -11.57 -11.68 2.35
C ILE A 105 -12.28 -10.40 1.91
N ALA A 106 -11.51 -9.39 1.47
CA ALA A 106 -12.07 -8.11 1.03
C ALA A 106 -12.39 -8.10 -0.49
N GLY A 107 -11.99 -9.14 -1.24
CA GLY A 107 -12.32 -9.29 -2.66
C GLY A 107 -11.67 -8.24 -3.57
N GLN A 108 -10.57 -7.65 -3.12
CA GLN A 108 -9.90 -6.55 -3.84
C GLN A 108 -8.94 -7.12 -4.87
N ALA A 109 -9.02 -6.66 -6.13
CA ALA A 109 -8.17 -7.17 -7.20
C ALA A 109 -6.73 -6.61 -7.13
N CYS A 110 -6.56 -5.36 -6.69
CA CYS A 110 -5.28 -4.69 -6.53
C CYS A 110 -5.10 -4.27 -5.07
N VAL A 111 -3.91 -4.47 -4.51
CA VAL A 111 -3.57 -4.14 -3.12
C VAL A 111 -2.21 -3.43 -3.12
N LEU A 112 -2.22 -2.16 -2.75
CA LEU A 112 -1.05 -1.29 -2.75
C LEU A 112 -0.69 -0.91 -1.32
N HIS A 113 0.38 -1.50 -0.77
CA HIS A 113 0.87 -1.16 0.55
C HIS A 113 2.06 -0.21 0.46
N THR A 114 2.01 0.92 1.18
CA THR A 114 3.10 1.90 1.25
C THR A 114 3.33 2.41 2.66
N HIS A 115 4.55 2.87 2.90
CA HIS A 115 4.92 3.70 4.05
C HIS A 115 5.11 5.15 3.63
N MET A 116 4.21 5.67 2.78
CA MET A 116 4.33 7.03 2.25
C MET A 116 4.27 8.10 3.37
N PRO A 117 5.09 9.16 3.30
CA PRO A 117 5.42 9.99 4.46
C PRO A 117 4.23 10.56 5.23
N TYR A 118 3.27 11.18 4.55
CA TYR A 118 2.20 11.93 5.22
C TYR A 118 1.09 11.02 5.71
N ALA A 119 0.67 10.03 4.93
CA ALA A 119 -0.30 9.06 5.40
C ALA A 119 0.24 8.25 6.58
N THR A 120 1.51 7.80 6.52
CA THR A 120 2.18 7.13 7.64
C THR A 120 2.22 8.03 8.87
N ALA A 121 2.55 9.32 8.74
CA ALA A 121 2.53 10.25 9.86
C ALA A 121 1.16 10.31 10.55
N LEU A 122 0.06 10.30 9.80
CA LEU A 122 -1.29 10.27 10.39
C LEU A 122 -1.57 8.98 11.17
N THR A 123 -1.02 7.82 10.77
CA THR A 123 -1.15 6.56 11.52
C THR A 123 -0.54 6.61 12.93
N LEU A 124 0.33 7.60 13.19
CA LEU A 124 1.00 7.81 14.48
C LEU A 124 0.18 8.68 15.43
N THR A 125 -0.85 9.37 14.92
CA THR A 125 -1.72 10.24 15.72
C THR A 125 -2.75 9.43 16.51
N VAL A 126 -3.51 10.09 17.39
CA VAL A 126 -4.62 9.45 18.11
C VAL A 126 -5.72 9.00 17.16
N ASP A 127 -6.03 9.80 16.14
CA ASP A 127 -7.08 9.52 15.15
C ASP A 127 -6.67 8.42 14.17
N ARG A 128 -5.36 8.23 13.96
CA ARG A 128 -4.74 7.19 13.11
C ARG A 128 -5.16 7.21 11.64
N ALA A 129 -5.86 8.23 11.17
CA ALA A 129 -6.40 8.33 9.82
C ALA A 129 -6.54 9.77 9.33
N LEU A 130 -6.85 9.88 8.03
CA LEU A 130 -7.26 11.11 7.37
C LEU A 130 -8.63 11.59 7.89
N ASP A 131 -8.73 12.88 8.25
CA ASP A 131 -10.00 13.58 8.37
C ASP A 131 -10.59 13.78 6.97
N THR A 132 -11.51 12.90 6.60
CA THR A 132 -12.19 12.91 5.29
C THR A 132 -13.03 14.17 5.05
N THR A 133 -13.28 15.00 6.07
CA THR A 133 -14.06 16.24 5.94
C THR A 133 -13.21 17.49 5.71
N LEU A 134 -11.90 17.37 5.82
CA LEU A 134 -10.97 18.50 5.86
C LEU A 134 -10.85 19.26 4.52
N SER A 135 -10.91 18.56 3.39
CA SER A 135 -10.67 19.16 2.07
C SER A 135 -11.40 18.40 0.96
N GLN A 136 -11.49 19.02 -0.24
CA GLN A 136 -12.07 18.36 -1.41
C GLN A 136 -11.37 17.03 -1.75
N ASN A 137 -10.04 16.97 -1.63
CA ASN A 137 -9.28 15.74 -1.85
C ASN A 137 -9.57 14.69 -0.77
N ALA A 138 -9.75 15.12 0.49
CA ALA A 138 -10.06 14.21 1.58
C ALA A 138 -11.48 13.63 1.46
N MET A 139 -12.44 14.43 0.97
CA MET A 139 -13.84 14.03 0.78
C MET A 139 -13.99 12.85 -0.18
N ARG A 140 -13.04 12.66 -1.11
CA ARG A 140 -12.95 11.49 -2.01
C ARG A 140 -12.96 10.16 -1.26
N PHE A 141 -12.46 10.14 -0.02
CA PHE A 141 -12.31 8.96 0.80
C PHE A 141 -13.37 8.86 1.92
N HIS A 142 -14.35 9.77 1.92
CA HIS A 142 -15.42 9.73 2.91
C HIS A 142 -16.23 8.43 2.81
N GLY A 143 -16.37 7.71 3.93
CA GLY A 143 -17.01 6.39 3.96
C GLY A 143 -16.20 5.25 3.32
N ARG A 144 -14.96 5.51 2.92
CA ARG A 144 -14.07 4.57 2.22
C ARG A 144 -12.77 4.28 2.98
N VAL A 145 -12.62 4.82 4.19
CA VAL A 145 -11.46 4.64 5.07
C VAL A 145 -11.82 3.76 6.26
N ALA A 146 -11.00 2.74 6.49
CA ALA A 146 -10.95 1.97 7.72
C ALA A 146 -9.66 2.26 8.49
N VAL A 147 -9.68 1.96 9.79
CA VAL A 147 -8.51 2.04 10.67
C VAL A 147 -8.31 0.71 11.33
N ASP A 148 -7.10 0.19 11.18
CA ASP A 148 -6.60 -0.93 11.93
C ASP A 148 -5.67 -0.42 13.04
N ALA A 149 -6.17 -0.33 14.27
CA ALA A 149 -5.47 0.38 15.35
C ALA A 149 -4.37 -0.44 16.05
N HIS A 150 -4.32 -1.76 15.85
CA HIS A 150 -3.37 -2.63 16.53
C HIS A 150 -2.14 -2.88 15.66
N TYR A 151 -0.96 -2.63 16.23
CA TYR A 151 0.33 -2.96 15.62
C TYR A 151 0.95 -4.15 16.34
N ASN A 152 1.12 -5.27 15.63
CA ASN A 152 1.67 -6.51 16.20
C ASN A 152 3.16 -6.72 15.90
N GLY A 153 3.86 -5.69 15.38
CA GLY A 153 5.23 -5.81 14.89
C GLY A 153 5.27 -6.25 13.42
N LEU A 154 6.34 -6.96 13.03
CA LEU A 154 6.44 -7.51 11.68
C LEU A 154 5.31 -8.52 11.44
N ALA A 155 4.70 -8.49 10.26
CA ALA A 155 3.75 -9.52 9.87
C ALA A 155 4.51 -10.85 9.72
N LEU A 156 4.31 -11.77 10.66
CA LEU A 156 4.98 -13.08 10.70
C LEU A 156 4.05 -14.23 10.33
N ASP A 157 2.74 -13.98 10.29
CA ASP A 157 1.73 -14.97 9.93
C ASP A 157 0.47 -14.32 9.32
N ALA A 158 -0.43 -15.19 8.83
CA ALA A 158 -1.65 -14.77 8.14
C ALA A 158 -2.71 -14.12 9.04
N SER A 159 -2.64 -14.27 10.37
CA SER A 159 -3.65 -13.73 11.29
C SER A 159 -3.70 -12.20 11.23
N GLU A 160 -2.55 -11.57 10.98
CA GLU A 160 -2.43 -10.12 10.82
C GLU A 160 -3.20 -9.64 9.59
N GLY A 161 -3.00 -10.26 8.43
CA GLY A 161 -3.73 -9.90 7.22
C GLY A 161 -5.23 -10.16 7.34
N GLU A 162 -5.64 -11.25 8.00
CA GLU A 162 -7.07 -11.52 8.19
C GLU A 162 -7.75 -10.48 9.08
N ARG A 163 -7.06 -10.04 10.13
CA ARG A 163 -7.53 -8.98 11.02
C ARG A 163 -7.70 -7.67 10.25
N ILE A 164 -6.68 -7.27 9.48
CA ILE A 164 -6.73 -6.07 8.62
C ILE A 164 -7.89 -6.18 7.62
N ALA A 165 -7.97 -7.30 6.88
CA ALA A 165 -8.98 -7.49 5.84
C ALA A 165 -10.41 -7.47 6.41
N ARG A 166 -10.62 -7.99 7.63
CA ARG A 166 -11.92 -7.92 8.32
C ARG A 166 -12.24 -6.50 8.80
N ALA A 167 -11.24 -5.78 9.31
CA ALA A 167 -11.39 -4.40 9.77
C ALA A 167 -11.74 -3.41 8.64
N MET A 168 -11.45 -3.76 7.38
CA MET A 168 -11.82 -2.94 6.23
C MET A 168 -13.33 -2.74 6.12
N HIS A 169 -14.16 -3.73 6.48
CA HIS A 169 -15.63 -3.61 6.43
C HIS A 169 -16.20 -3.03 5.11
N GLY A 170 -15.57 -3.34 3.97
CA GLY A 170 -15.96 -2.84 2.64
C GLY A 170 -15.30 -1.52 2.23
N ALA A 171 -14.50 -0.89 3.10
CA ALA A 171 -13.57 0.19 2.74
C ALA A 171 -12.51 -0.31 1.76
N ASP A 172 -11.98 0.59 0.94
CA ASP A 172 -10.89 0.32 0.01
C ASP A 172 -9.56 0.92 0.47
N VAL A 173 -9.57 1.80 1.48
CA VAL A 173 -8.38 2.32 2.15
C VAL A 173 -8.37 1.86 3.60
N VAL A 174 -7.25 1.33 4.08
CA VAL A 174 -7.04 1.06 5.50
C VAL A 174 -5.75 1.69 5.98
N PHE A 175 -5.86 2.47 7.06
CA PHE A 175 -4.71 2.98 7.79
C PHE A 175 -4.28 1.94 8.84
N LEU A 176 -3.02 1.55 8.80
CA LEU A 176 -2.41 0.60 9.72
C LEU A 176 -1.67 1.39 10.80
N GLY A 177 -2.18 1.35 12.03
CA GLY A 177 -1.62 2.08 13.16
C GLY A 177 -0.12 1.82 13.31
N ASN A 178 0.68 2.89 13.41
CA ASN A 178 2.14 2.82 13.56
C ASN A 178 2.91 2.14 12.42
N HIS A 179 2.31 2.00 11.24
CA HIS A 179 2.90 1.23 10.14
C HIS A 179 2.83 1.95 8.79
N GLY A 180 1.63 2.26 8.29
CA GLY A 180 1.46 2.82 6.95
C GLY A 180 0.04 2.64 6.45
N VAL A 181 -0.15 2.55 5.14
CA VAL A 181 -1.48 2.38 4.55
C VAL A 181 -1.54 1.24 3.55
N VAL A 182 -2.75 0.74 3.34
CA VAL A 182 -3.08 -0.11 2.19
C VAL A 182 -4.20 0.56 1.42
N VAL A 183 -4.00 0.70 0.11
CA VAL A 183 -5.00 1.21 -0.83
C VAL A 183 -5.34 0.12 -1.84
N CYS A 184 -6.62 -0.16 -1.97
CA CYS A 184 -7.14 -1.23 -2.80
C CYS A 184 -7.95 -0.68 -3.97
N GLY A 185 -8.19 -1.54 -4.97
CA GLY A 185 -9.13 -1.22 -6.04
C GLY A 185 -9.37 -2.36 -7.01
N ALA A 186 -10.37 -2.18 -7.87
CA ALA A 186 -10.72 -3.14 -8.91
C ALA A 186 -9.69 -3.19 -10.07
N SER A 187 -8.83 -2.18 -10.18
CA SER A 187 -7.77 -2.12 -11.19
C SER A 187 -6.56 -1.34 -10.67
N MET A 188 -5.39 -1.59 -11.26
CA MET A 188 -4.15 -0.90 -10.90
C MET A 188 -4.28 0.62 -11.06
N ALA A 189 -4.94 1.08 -12.12
CA ALA A 189 -5.18 2.50 -12.37
C ALA A 189 -6.04 3.15 -11.27
N HIS A 190 -7.13 2.49 -10.86
CA HIS A 190 -7.98 3.02 -9.78
C HIS A 190 -7.25 3.05 -8.44
N ALA A 191 -6.60 1.94 -8.06
CA ALA A 191 -5.88 1.86 -6.79
C ALA A 191 -4.74 2.88 -6.74
N TYR A 192 -4.03 3.08 -7.86
CA TYR A 192 -2.94 4.05 -7.92
C TYR A 192 -3.40 5.51 -7.87
N ASP A 193 -4.51 5.84 -8.56
CA ASP A 193 -5.09 7.18 -8.50
C ASP A 193 -5.52 7.52 -7.06
N ASP A 194 -6.16 6.57 -6.37
CA ASP A 194 -6.50 6.72 -4.95
C ASP A 194 -5.25 6.84 -4.07
N LEU A 195 -4.21 6.03 -4.30
CA LEU A 195 -2.96 6.12 -3.54
C LEU A 195 -2.30 7.49 -3.67
N TYR A 196 -2.25 8.03 -4.89
CA TYR A 196 -1.71 9.36 -5.17
C TYR A 196 -2.51 10.45 -4.43
N TYR A 197 -3.83 10.46 -4.60
CA TYR A 197 -4.68 11.50 -4.00
C TYR A 197 -4.77 11.38 -2.47
N LEU A 198 -4.67 10.16 -1.93
CA LEU A 198 -4.63 9.93 -0.49
C LEU A 198 -3.42 10.63 0.11
N GLU A 199 -2.23 10.46 -0.46
CA GLU A 199 -1.02 11.12 0.04
C GLU A 199 -1.12 12.64 -0.06
N ARG A 200 -1.70 13.17 -1.15
CA ARG A 200 -1.93 14.62 -1.27
C ARG A 200 -2.90 15.16 -0.22
N ALA A 201 -3.95 14.40 0.10
CA ALA A 201 -4.90 14.77 1.15
C ALA A 201 -4.26 14.71 2.54
N CYS A 202 -3.48 13.66 2.84
CA CYS A 202 -2.75 13.54 4.10
C CYS A 202 -1.71 14.65 4.25
N ALA A 203 -1.01 15.01 3.18
CA ALA A 203 -0.06 16.13 3.20
C ALA A 203 -0.73 17.45 3.60
N ALA A 204 -1.93 17.72 3.08
CA ALA A 204 -2.70 18.92 3.44
C ALA A 204 -3.12 18.90 4.92
N GLN A 205 -3.52 17.75 5.45
CA GLN A 205 -3.85 17.60 6.87
C GLN A 205 -2.64 17.80 7.77
N VAL A 206 -1.51 17.16 7.47
CA VAL A 206 -0.27 17.32 8.25
C VAL A 206 0.17 18.79 8.23
N ALA A 207 0.14 19.46 7.08
CA ALA A 207 0.46 20.88 6.98
C ALA A 207 -0.48 21.76 7.83
N GLN A 208 -1.79 21.46 7.84
CA GLN A 208 -2.76 22.17 8.68
C GLN A 208 -2.48 21.96 10.18
N GLN A 209 -2.13 20.74 10.60
CA GLN A 209 -1.80 20.42 11.99
C GLN A 209 -0.53 21.15 12.45
N THR A 210 0.50 21.24 11.60
CA THR A 210 1.71 22.02 11.89
C THR A 210 1.43 23.52 12.06
N LEU A 211 0.47 24.09 11.32
CA LEU A 211 0.05 25.49 11.50
C LEU A 211 -0.68 25.71 12.83
N GLY A 212 -1.47 24.73 13.28
CA GLY A 212 -2.15 24.76 14.58
C GLY A 212 -1.17 24.86 15.77
N GLU A 213 -0.03 24.17 15.70
CA GLU A 213 1.04 24.26 16.71
C GLU A 213 1.72 25.64 16.73
N ARG A 214 1.76 26.33 15.59
CA ARG A 214 2.32 27.69 15.49
C ARG A 214 1.40 28.72 16.15
N LEU A 215 0.07 28.57 16.01
CA LEU A 215 -0.92 29.38 16.73
C LEU A 215 -0.85 29.17 18.25
N GLN A 216 -0.65 27.93 18.72
CA GLN A 216 -0.39 27.65 20.15
C GLN A 216 0.84 28.42 20.66
N SER A 217 1.92 28.42 19.88
CA SER A 217 3.15 29.16 20.21
C SER A 217 2.91 30.68 20.25
N GLU A 218 2.16 31.22 19.30
CA GLU A 218 1.80 32.65 19.28
C GLU A 218 0.92 33.04 20.47
N LEU A 219 -0.10 32.23 20.80
CA LEU A 219 -0.94 32.43 21.98
C LEU A 219 -0.14 32.31 23.29
N PHE A 220 0.83 31.40 23.36
CA PHE A 220 1.75 31.29 24.49
C PHE A 220 2.61 32.55 24.65
N PHE A 221 3.19 33.06 23.56
CA PHE A 221 3.97 34.30 23.60
C PHE A 221 3.09 35.53 23.87
N GLU A 222 1.86 35.57 23.37
CA GLU A 222 0.88 36.62 23.67
C GLU A 222 0.50 36.58 25.15
N ALA A 223 0.28 35.39 25.73
CA ALA A 223 0.04 35.23 27.15
C ALA A 223 1.23 35.71 28.00
N LEU A 224 2.47 35.38 27.62
CA LEU A 224 3.68 35.87 28.31
C LEU A 224 3.83 37.39 28.27
N ARG A 225 3.47 38.04 27.15
CA ARG A 225 3.47 39.51 27.03
C ARG A 225 2.43 40.19 27.94
N ARG A 226 1.40 39.47 28.38
CA ARG A 226 0.40 39.99 29.34
C ARG A 226 0.86 39.86 30.80
N THR A 227 1.85 39.03 31.09
CA THR A 227 2.31 38.73 32.47
C THR A 227 3.64 39.38 32.85
N VAL A 228 4.39 39.95 31.91
CA VAL A 228 5.60 40.74 32.20
C VAL A 228 5.31 42.21 31.89
N PRO A 229 5.37 43.11 32.89
CA PRO A 229 5.10 44.55 32.70
C PRO A 229 6.13 45.25 31.80
#